data_AF-A0A1H6R9L8-F1
#
_entry.id   AF-A0A1H6R9L8-F1
#
_cell.length_a   1.000
_cell.length_b   1.000
_cell.length_c   1.000
_cell.angle_alpha   90.00
_cell.angle_beta   90.00
_cell.angle_gamma   90.00
#
_symmetry.space_group_name_H-M   'P 1'
#
loop_
_entity.id
_entity.type
_entity.pdbx_description
1 polymer ?
#
loop_
_entity_poly.entity_id
_entity_poly.type
_entity_poly.pdbx_seq_one_letter_code
_entity_poly.pdbx_strand_id
1 'polypeptide(L)'
;MQTTVPMQHTAFIINRGDNLFLIVNNQLEGYTTFCKEFSGYEYESEYERFFYIVGTDAYVQILYNADKQPYLSIRDWEEKEYIQLSISTEQVAYFKQDEGVILLDVDSSIPQQELISALTSENIEETQEELTALEQKYNLEEYSLSGLILCHYTEEDKVQIRQE
;
A
#
# COMPACT_ATOMS: atom_id res chain seq x y z
N MET A 1 16.08 13.12 -30.43
CA MET A 1 15.51 13.94 -29.35
C MET A 1 14.93 12.98 -28.33
N GLN A 2 15.66 12.67 -27.25
CA GLN A 2 15.13 11.87 -26.14
C GLN A 2 14.53 12.86 -25.14
N THR A 3 13.21 12.92 -25.08
CA THR A 3 12.48 13.53 -23.97
C THR A 3 12.24 12.43 -22.95
N THR A 4 13.10 12.32 -21.94
CA THR A 4 12.92 11.42 -20.79
C THR A 4 13.02 12.21 -19.50
N VAL A 5 11.86 12.71 -19.04
CA VAL A 5 11.59 13.16 -17.65
C VAL A 5 10.05 13.13 -17.46
N PRO A 6 9.47 12.72 -16.30
CA PRO A 6 10.01 11.90 -15.22
C PRO A 6 9.26 10.56 -15.07
N MET A 7 9.96 9.47 -14.74
CA MET A 7 9.34 8.40 -13.96
C MET A 7 9.18 8.94 -12.55
N GLN A 8 7.97 8.95 -11.99
CA GLN A 8 7.78 9.51 -10.66
C GLN A 8 6.84 8.64 -9.83
N HIS A 9 7.37 8.15 -8.73
CA HIS A 9 6.63 7.45 -7.69
C HIS A 9 7.04 8.05 -6.35
N THR A 10 6.05 8.47 -5.57
CA THR A 10 6.21 8.92 -4.18
C THR A 10 4.87 8.72 -3.47
N ALA A 11 4.31 7.53 -3.69
CA ALA A 11 3.00 7.08 -3.29
C ALA A 11 1.77 7.54 -4.09
N PHE A 12 0.89 6.57 -4.42
CA PHE A 12 -0.45 6.81 -4.96
C PHE A 12 -1.36 5.60 -4.70
N ILE A 13 -2.67 5.79 -4.88
CA ILE A 13 -3.69 4.77 -4.57
C ILE A 13 -4.38 4.30 -5.84
N ILE A 14 -4.56 2.97 -5.97
CA ILE A 14 -5.40 2.34 -6.99
C ILE A 14 -6.53 1.61 -6.27
N ASN A 15 -7.77 2.01 -6.53
CA ASN A 15 -8.96 1.34 -6.02
C ASN A 15 -9.52 0.38 -7.06
N ARG A 16 -9.58 -0.90 -6.72
CA ARG A 16 -10.08 -1.99 -7.56
C ARG A 16 -11.45 -2.53 -7.13
N GLY A 17 -12.17 -1.80 -6.29
CA GLY A 17 -13.47 -2.20 -5.73
C GLY A 17 -13.31 -3.14 -4.53
N ASP A 18 -12.74 -4.31 -4.78
CA ASP A 18 -12.55 -5.38 -3.78
C ASP A 18 -11.17 -5.32 -3.10
N ASN A 19 -10.20 -4.65 -3.73
CA ASN A 19 -8.85 -4.48 -3.21
C ASN A 19 -8.40 -3.02 -3.38
N LEU A 20 -7.69 -2.52 -2.38
CA LEU A 20 -7.10 -1.18 -2.41
C LEU A 20 -5.58 -1.30 -2.39
N PHE A 21 -4.93 -0.84 -3.46
CA PHE A 21 -3.47 -0.81 -3.54
C PHE A 21 -2.95 0.57 -3.18
N LEU A 22 -2.03 0.60 -2.22
CA LEU A 22 -1.19 1.73 -1.92
C LEU A 22 0.20 1.46 -2.53
N ILE A 23 0.45 2.07 -3.68
CA ILE A 23 1.70 1.90 -4.41
C ILE A 23 2.73 2.82 -3.78
N VAL A 24 3.90 2.32 -3.42
CA VAL A 24 4.97 3.09 -2.78
C VAL A 24 6.33 2.71 -3.36
N ASN A 25 7.36 3.47 -3.04
CA ASN A 25 8.73 3.11 -3.33
C ASN A 25 9.66 3.55 -2.19
N ASN A 26 10.92 3.16 -2.27
CA ASN A 26 11.96 3.51 -1.30
C ASN A 26 12.25 5.02 -1.14
N GLN A 27 11.67 5.88 -1.99
CA GLN A 27 11.81 7.33 -1.89
C GLN A 27 10.74 7.97 -1.00
N LEU A 28 9.67 7.24 -0.64
CA LEU A 28 8.64 7.73 0.26
C LEU A 28 9.21 7.88 1.68
N GLU A 29 8.99 9.04 2.28
CA GLU A 29 9.44 9.32 3.64
C GLU A 29 8.85 8.29 4.62
N GLY A 30 9.72 7.75 5.48
CA GLY A 30 9.36 6.78 6.50
C GLY A 30 9.11 5.35 6.01
N TYR A 31 8.97 5.10 4.70
CA TYR A 31 8.81 3.75 4.15
C TYR A 31 9.98 2.82 4.49
N THR A 32 11.22 3.29 4.34
CA THR A 32 12.40 2.49 4.73
C THR A 32 12.43 2.20 6.24
N THR A 33 11.93 3.12 7.07
CA THR A 33 11.84 2.91 8.53
C THR A 33 10.76 1.88 8.85
N PHE A 34 9.60 1.99 8.21
CA PHE A 34 8.51 1.03 8.30
C PHE A 34 8.99 -0.39 7.98
N CYS A 35 9.61 -0.61 6.81
CA CYS A 35 10.09 -1.94 6.42
C CYS A 35 11.14 -2.49 7.39
N LYS A 36 11.98 -1.64 8.00
CA LYS A 36 12.95 -2.09 9.00
C LYS A 36 12.30 -2.50 10.32
N GLU A 37 11.27 -1.78 10.75
CA GLU A 37 10.56 -2.06 11.99
C GLU A 37 9.75 -3.36 11.89
N PHE A 38 9.08 -3.57 10.75
CA PHE A 38 8.14 -4.67 10.56
C PHE A 38 8.70 -5.87 9.78
N SER A 39 10.00 -5.88 9.47
CA SER A 39 10.63 -7.05 8.83
C SER A 39 10.54 -8.28 9.74
N GLY A 40 9.96 -9.36 9.21
CA GLY A 40 9.75 -10.63 9.91
C GLY A 40 8.47 -10.72 10.73
N TYR A 41 7.60 -9.70 10.69
CA TYR A 41 6.26 -9.75 11.27
C TYR A 41 5.19 -10.21 10.27
N GLU A 42 5.58 -10.37 9.01
CA GLU A 42 4.70 -10.79 7.93
C GLU A 42 4.39 -12.30 7.94
N TYR A 43 3.15 -12.63 7.57
CA TYR A 43 2.63 -14.00 7.42
C TYR A 43 2.22 -14.24 5.97
N GLU A 44 2.44 -15.45 5.47
CA GLU A 44 2.00 -15.83 4.12
C GLU A 44 0.47 -15.66 3.98
N SER A 45 0.04 -15.01 2.90
CA SER A 45 -1.36 -15.05 2.48
C SER A 45 -1.64 -16.27 1.62
N GLU A 46 -2.90 -16.44 1.18
CA GLU A 46 -3.23 -17.42 0.15
C GLU A 46 -2.60 -17.09 -1.22
N TYR A 47 -2.08 -15.87 -1.39
CA TYR A 47 -1.38 -15.39 -2.58
C TYR A 47 0.11 -15.23 -2.30
N GLU A 48 0.97 -15.92 -3.05
CA GLU A 48 2.42 -16.00 -2.80
C GLU A 48 3.13 -14.62 -2.76
N ARG A 49 2.61 -13.63 -3.47
CA ARG A 49 3.17 -12.27 -3.58
C ARG A 49 2.77 -11.32 -2.45
N PHE A 50 1.73 -11.64 -1.70
CA PHE A 50 1.17 -10.74 -0.70
C PHE A 50 1.26 -11.38 0.68
N PHE A 51 1.77 -10.64 1.64
CA PHE A 51 1.93 -11.11 3.01
C PHE A 51 1.08 -10.26 3.95
N TYR A 52 0.47 -10.88 4.95
CA TYR A 52 -0.28 -10.16 5.98
C TYR A 52 0.66 -9.62 7.05
N ILE A 53 0.53 -8.34 7.41
CA ILE A 53 0.95 -7.86 8.72
C ILE A 53 -0.29 -7.85 9.61
N VAL A 54 -0.18 -8.41 10.81
CA VAL A 54 -1.32 -8.43 11.71
C VAL A 54 -1.68 -7.00 12.06
N GLY A 55 -2.97 -6.68 12.07
CA GLY A 55 -3.45 -5.34 12.36
C GLY A 55 -2.89 -4.78 13.67
N THR A 56 -2.55 -5.63 14.66
CA THR A 56 -1.89 -5.31 15.94
C THR A 56 -0.45 -4.82 15.83
N ASP A 57 0.22 -5.07 14.72
CA ASP A 57 1.60 -4.66 14.48
C ASP A 57 1.60 -3.31 13.73
N ALA A 58 0.86 -3.23 12.63
CA ALA A 58 0.66 -1.99 11.89
C ALA A 58 -0.70 -1.96 11.19
N TYR A 59 -1.25 -0.76 11.02
CA TYR A 59 -2.53 -0.54 10.35
C TYR A 59 -2.56 0.79 9.58
N VAL A 60 -3.52 0.87 8.68
CA VAL A 60 -3.88 2.09 7.96
C VAL A 60 -4.98 2.83 8.70
N GLN A 61 -4.87 4.14 8.79
CA GLN A 61 -5.90 5.01 9.35
C GLN A 61 -6.06 6.28 8.53
N ILE A 62 -7.30 6.71 8.34
CA ILE A 62 -7.59 8.03 7.77
C ILE A 62 -7.71 9.06 8.89
N LEU A 63 -6.90 10.11 8.82
CA LEU A 63 -6.88 11.23 9.76
C LEU A 63 -7.06 12.56 9.05
N TYR A 64 -7.25 13.62 9.83
CA TYR A 64 -7.46 14.98 9.33
C TYR A 64 -6.47 15.93 9.99
N ASN A 65 -5.80 16.74 9.18
CA ASN A 65 -4.90 17.77 9.68
C ASN A 65 -5.68 18.98 10.24
N ALA A 66 -4.96 20.01 10.71
CA ALA A 66 -5.57 21.22 11.28
C ALA A 66 -6.52 21.96 10.31
N ASP A 67 -6.27 21.85 9.00
CA ASP A 67 -7.08 22.44 7.93
C ASP A 67 -8.21 21.51 7.46
N LYS A 68 -8.48 20.44 8.21
CA LYS A 68 -9.46 19.39 7.90
C LYS A 68 -9.24 18.71 6.55
N GLN A 69 -8.00 18.69 6.06
CA GLN A 69 -7.63 17.90 4.88
C GLN A 69 -7.34 16.46 5.32
N PRO A 70 -7.93 15.46 4.64
CA PRO A 70 -7.68 14.07 4.98
C PRO A 70 -6.28 13.65 4.55
N TYR A 71 -5.69 12.76 5.32
CA TYR A 71 -4.47 12.05 4.98
C TYR A 71 -4.58 10.61 5.46
N LEU A 72 -3.95 9.72 4.71
CA LEU A 72 -3.72 8.34 5.10
C LEU A 72 -2.47 8.28 5.98
N SER A 73 -2.56 7.53 7.07
CA SER A 73 -1.48 7.26 8.00
C SER A 73 -1.25 5.75 8.10
N ILE A 74 0.01 5.31 8.03
CA ILE A 74 0.42 3.97 8.45
C ILE A 74 1.14 4.10 9.77
N ARG A 75 0.65 3.37 10.77
CA ARG A 75 1.06 3.52 12.17
C ARG A 75 0.91 2.20 12.93
N ASP A 76 1.53 2.15 14.11
CA ASP A 76 1.38 1.04 15.05
C ASP A 76 0.40 1.38 16.19
N TRP A 77 0.22 0.42 17.11
CA TRP A 77 -0.66 0.56 18.27
C TRP A 77 -0.14 1.45 19.38
N GLU A 78 1.15 1.79 19.32
CA GLU A 78 1.76 2.84 20.16
C GLU A 78 1.56 4.24 19.56
N GLU A 79 0.79 4.36 18.47
CA GLU A 79 0.49 5.59 17.74
C GLU A 79 1.71 6.22 17.07
N LYS A 80 2.80 5.47 16.88
CA LYS A 80 3.95 5.92 16.09
C LYS A 80 3.58 5.86 14.61
N GLU A 81 3.64 7.02 13.97
CA GLU A 81 3.37 7.17 12.54
C GLU A 81 4.65 6.93 11.73
N TYR A 82 4.53 6.09 10.70
CA TYR A 82 5.63 5.77 9.80
C TYR A 82 5.46 6.42 8.44
N ILE A 83 4.26 6.35 7.85
CA ILE A 83 3.98 6.88 6.52
C ILE A 83 2.78 7.81 6.62
N GLN A 84 2.90 8.99 5.99
CA GLN A 84 1.82 9.95 5.85
C GLN A 84 1.62 10.28 4.38
N LEU A 85 0.41 10.05 3.85
CA LEU A 85 0.06 10.34 2.47
C LEU A 85 -1.16 11.25 2.41
N SER A 86 -1.01 12.42 1.80
CA SER A 86 -2.16 13.29 1.50
C SER A 86 -3.11 12.57 0.53
N ILE A 87 -4.39 12.52 0.87
CA ILE A 87 -5.43 11.95 0.03
C ILE A 87 -6.54 12.97 -0.23
N SER A 88 -7.29 12.79 -1.30
CA SER A 88 -8.47 13.62 -1.58
C SER A 88 -9.67 13.16 -0.73
N THR A 89 -10.65 14.04 -0.55
CA THR A 89 -11.93 13.69 0.08
C THR A 89 -12.64 12.54 -0.64
N GLU A 90 -12.46 12.42 -1.96
CA GLU A 90 -13.03 11.32 -2.75
C GLU A 90 -12.33 9.99 -2.43
N GLN A 91 -11.01 10.01 -2.24
CA GLN A 91 -10.22 8.83 -1.89
C GLN A 91 -10.53 8.29 -0.50
N VAL A 92 -11.03 9.11 0.43
CA VAL A 92 -11.50 8.65 1.75
C VAL A 92 -12.57 7.56 1.60
N ALA A 93 -13.45 7.68 0.60
CA ALA A 93 -14.51 6.71 0.36
C ALA A 93 -14.00 5.34 -0.14
N TYR A 94 -12.72 5.22 -0.48
CA TYR A 94 -12.11 3.96 -0.91
C TYR A 94 -11.83 3.04 0.27
N PHE A 95 -11.66 3.61 1.47
CA PHE A 95 -11.32 2.87 2.68
C PHE A 95 -12.60 2.48 3.40
N LYS A 96 -13.02 1.22 3.23
CA LYS A 96 -14.15 0.66 3.99
C LYS A 96 -13.63 0.00 5.27
N GLN A 97 -14.52 -0.13 6.24
CA GLN A 97 -14.24 -0.88 7.47
C GLN A 97 -13.99 -2.35 7.11
N ASP A 98 -13.03 -2.98 7.79
CA ASP A 98 -12.63 -4.38 7.62
C ASP A 98 -12.04 -4.77 6.23
N GLU A 99 -11.82 -3.81 5.34
CA GLU A 99 -11.14 -4.06 4.06
C GLU A 99 -9.61 -3.89 4.20
N GLY A 100 -8.87 -4.81 3.59
CA GLY A 100 -7.40 -4.78 3.57
C GLY A 100 -6.86 -3.77 2.55
N VAL A 101 -5.73 -3.15 2.90
CA VAL A 101 -4.96 -2.27 2.03
C VAL A 101 -3.65 -2.97 1.68
N ILE A 102 -3.38 -3.15 0.39
CA ILE A 102 -2.14 -3.76 -0.11
C ILE A 102 -1.11 -2.64 -0.31
N LEU A 103 -0.12 -2.57 0.57
CA LEU A 103 1.06 -1.72 0.43
C LEU A 103 2.06 -2.42 -0.51
N LEU A 104 2.15 -1.96 -1.76
CA LEU A 104 3.00 -2.56 -2.79
C LEU A 104 4.26 -1.71 -3.01
N ASP A 105 5.44 -2.29 -2.76
CA ASP A 105 6.71 -1.68 -3.16
C ASP A 105 6.90 -1.84 -4.66
N VAL A 106 7.26 -0.76 -5.35
CA VAL A 106 7.51 -0.79 -6.78
C VAL A 106 8.83 -0.13 -7.14
N ASP A 107 9.52 -0.72 -8.11
CA ASP A 107 10.72 -0.12 -8.66
C ASP A 107 10.37 1.16 -9.42
N SER A 108 11.14 2.23 -9.15
CA SER A 108 10.96 3.54 -9.77
C SER A 108 11.10 3.53 -11.30
N SER A 109 11.70 2.49 -11.87
CA SER A 109 11.84 2.29 -13.32
C SER A 109 10.54 1.88 -14.02
N ILE A 110 9.51 1.43 -13.29
CA ILE A 110 8.22 1.07 -13.89
C ILE A 110 7.36 2.33 -14.04
N PRO A 111 6.88 2.67 -15.25
CA PRO A 111 5.98 3.79 -15.45
C PRO A 111 4.64 3.58 -14.71
N GLN A 112 4.14 4.63 -14.07
CA GLN A 112 2.88 4.61 -13.31
C GLN A 112 1.68 4.05 -14.12
N GLN A 113 1.59 4.38 -15.41
CA GLN A 113 0.49 3.89 -16.25
C GLN A 113 0.52 2.37 -16.46
N GLU A 114 1.71 1.75 -16.43
CA GLU A 114 1.83 0.30 -16.53
C GLU A 114 1.39 -0.38 -15.24
N LEU A 115 1.73 0.19 -14.09
CA LEU A 115 1.23 -0.26 -12.79
C LEU A 115 -0.29 -0.13 -12.70
N ILE A 116 -0.85 1.00 -13.14
CA ILE A 116 -2.31 1.18 -13.20
C ILE A 116 -2.95 0.11 -14.09
N SER A 117 -2.39 -0.14 -15.28
CA SER A 117 -2.90 -1.16 -16.19
C SER A 117 -2.86 -2.57 -15.60
N ALA A 118 -1.76 -2.95 -14.95
CA ALA A 118 -1.59 -4.27 -14.34
C ALA A 118 -2.52 -4.50 -13.14
N LEU A 119 -2.72 -3.47 -12.33
CA LEU A 119 -3.43 -3.55 -11.04
C LEU A 119 -4.93 -3.22 -11.14
N THR A 120 -5.43 -2.97 -12.35
CA THR A 120 -6.87 -2.79 -12.63
C THR A 120 -7.50 -4.00 -13.32
N SER A 121 -6.80 -5.13 -13.38
CA SER A 121 -7.29 -6.45 -13.85
C SER A 121 -8.47 -6.98 -13.03
N GLU A 122 -9.23 -7.94 -13.58
CA GLU A 122 -10.56 -8.31 -13.05
C GLU A 122 -10.48 -9.13 -11.74
N ASN A 123 -9.45 -9.97 -11.55
CA ASN A 123 -9.23 -10.79 -10.34
C ASN A 123 -7.78 -10.68 -9.81
N ILE A 124 -7.52 -11.12 -8.57
CA ILE A 124 -6.21 -10.98 -7.91
C ILE A 124 -5.18 -12.01 -8.45
N GLU A 125 -5.66 -13.12 -9.03
CA GLU A 125 -4.82 -14.12 -9.71
C GLU A 125 -4.14 -13.50 -10.94
N GLU A 126 -4.93 -12.80 -11.78
CA GLU A 126 -4.44 -12.01 -12.91
C GLU A 126 -3.46 -10.93 -12.45
N THR A 127 -3.68 -10.32 -11.28
CA THR A 127 -2.71 -9.35 -10.72
C THR A 127 -1.35 -10.00 -10.48
N GLN A 128 -1.28 -11.24 -10.01
CA GLN A 128 0.02 -11.92 -9.85
C GLN A 128 0.71 -12.19 -11.20
N GLU A 129 -0.06 -12.58 -12.21
CA GLU A 129 0.47 -12.80 -13.57
C GLU A 129 0.99 -11.49 -14.17
N GLU A 130 0.23 -10.40 -14.05
CA GLU A 130 0.60 -9.07 -14.56
C GLU A 130 1.83 -8.49 -13.84
N LEU A 131 1.92 -8.64 -12.51
CA LEU A 131 3.11 -8.26 -11.75
C LEU A 131 4.34 -9.06 -12.19
N THR A 132 4.18 -10.37 -12.42
CA THR A 132 5.25 -11.22 -12.96
C THR A 132 5.69 -10.77 -14.35
N ALA A 133 4.74 -10.41 -15.21
CA ALA A 133 5.03 -9.89 -16.55
C ALA A 133 5.78 -8.56 -16.50
N LEU A 134 5.44 -7.67 -15.56
CA LEU A 134 6.18 -6.43 -15.32
C LEU A 134 7.62 -6.69 -14.85
N GLU A 135 7.83 -7.59 -13.89
CA GLU A 135 9.19 -7.97 -13.45
C GLU A 135 10.05 -8.45 -14.63
N GLN A 136 9.51 -9.32 -15.47
CA GLN A 136 10.20 -9.82 -16.66
C GLN A 136 10.49 -8.70 -17.66
N LYS A 137 9.51 -7.82 -17.91
CA LYS A 137 9.65 -6.70 -18.86
C LYS A 137 10.72 -5.70 -18.43
N TYR A 138 10.83 -5.44 -17.13
CA TYR A 138 11.78 -4.48 -16.56
C TYR A 138 13.07 -5.13 -16.05
N ASN A 139 13.24 -6.45 -16.24
CA ASN A 139 14.40 -7.22 -15.79
C ASN A 139 14.67 -7.04 -14.29
N LEU A 140 13.61 -7.13 -13.49
CA LEU A 140 13.66 -7.08 -12.04
C LEU A 140 13.88 -8.47 -11.44
N GLU A 141 14.24 -8.52 -10.16
CA GLU A 141 14.32 -9.76 -9.42
C GLU A 141 12.92 -10.39 -9.26
N GLU A 142 12.87 -11.71 -9.25
CA GLU A 142 11.63 -12.45 -9.04
C GLU A 142 11.02 -12.08 -7.69
N TYR A 143 9.70 -11.80 -7.66
CA TYR A 143 8.95 -11.36 -6.48
C TYR A 143 9.39 -10.00 -5.89
N SER A 144 10.17 -9.20 -6.63
CA SER A 144 10.48 -7.82 -6.22
C SER A 144 9.26 -6.91 -6.19
N LEU A 145 8.21 -7.21 -6.96
CA LEU A 145 6.90 -6.58 -6.87
C LEU A 145 5.99 -7.41 -5.95
N SER A 146 6.30 -7.37 -4.66
CA SER A 146 5.53 -7.99 -3.57
C SER A 146 5.05 -6.94 -2.57
N GLY A 147 4.00 -7.26 -1.82
CA GLY A 147 3.31 -6.28 -0.97
C GLY A 147 2.86 -6.82 0.36
N LEU A 148 2.55 -5.89 1.27
CA LEU A 148 2.05 -6.15 2.60
C LEU A 148 0.56 -5.81 2.67
N ILE A 149 -0.25 -6.71 3.20
CA ILE A 149 -1.66 -6.49 3.47
C ILE A 149 -1.78 -5.93 4.89
N LEU A 150 -2.33 -4.73 4.99
CA LEU A 150 -2.59 -4.01 6.24
C LEU A 150 -4.09 -3.87 6.46
N CYS A 151 -4.53 -3.93 7.72
CA CYS A 151 -5.92 -3.63 8.08
C CYS A 151 -6.15 -2.11 8.07
N HIS A 152 -7.33 -1.67 7.63
CA HIS A 152 -7.81 -0.31 7.87
C HIS A 152 -8.65 -0.28 9.15
N TYR A 153 -8.28 0.60 10.09
CA TYR A 153 -9.03 0.81 11.33
C TYR A 153 -9.49 2.25 11.50
N THR A 154 -10.75 2.39 11.91
CA THR A 154 -11.29 3.63 12.45
C THR A 154 -10.96 3.76 13.94
N GLU A 155 -11.18 4.95 14.51
CA GLU A 155 -11.05 5.13 15.96
C GLU A 155 -12.06 4.28 16.76
N GLU A 156 -13.24 4.02 16.19
CA GLU A 156 -14.24 3.15 16.82
C GLU A 156 -13.74 1.70 16.91
N ASP A 157 -13.15 1.18 15.83
CA ASP A 157 -12.56 -0.17 15.79
C ASP A 157 -11.47 -0.33 16.86
N LYS A 158 -10.57 0.66 16.97
CA LYS A 158 -9.48 0.65 17.95
C LYS A 158 -9.99 0.63 19.39
N VAL A 159 -11.07 1.37 19.69
CA VAL A 159 -11.68 1.37 21.02
C VAL A 159 -12.27 0.00 21.34
N GLN A 160 -12.92 -0.65 20.37
CA GLN A 160 -13.46 -1.99 20.55
C GLN A 160 -12.36 -3.02 20.82
N ILE A 161 -11.32 -3.05 19.97
CA ILE A 161 -10.21 -4.02 20.09
C ILE A 161 -9.48 -3.87 21.43
N ARG A 162 -9.30 -2.65 21.95
CA ARG A 162 -8.65 -2.41 23.26
C ARG A 162 -9.49 -2.88 24.46
N GLN A 163 -10.78 -3.16 24.27
CA GLN A 163 -11.70 -3.59 25.32
C GLN A 163 -11.92 -5.11 25.34
N GLU A 164 -11.40 -5.83 24.35
CA GLU A 164 -11.42 -7.29 24.23
C GLU A 164 -10.20 -7.93 24.93
#